data_AF-A0A914FMD7-F1
#
_entry.id   AF-A0A914FMD7-F1
#
_cell.length_a   1.000
_cell.length_b   1.000
_cell.length_c   1.000
_cell.angle_alpha   90.00
_cell.angle_beta   90.00
_cell.angle_gamma   90.00
#
_symmetry.space_group_name_H-M   'P 1'
#
loop_
_entity.id
_entity.type
_entity.pdbx_description
1 polymer ?
#
loop_
_entity_poly.entity_id
_entity_poly.type
_entity_poly.pdbx_seq_one_letter_code
_entity_poly.pdbx_strand_id
1 'polypeptide(L)'
;MSTSVKHREFVAEPMGEKLVTAIAGIGETYGKKLEDKGYDKAYVLLGQFLLLKKDEELFVDWLKEEIGIGANHGKSTAACLREWTEQFM
;
A
#
# COMPACT_ATOMS: atom_id res chain seq x y z
N MET A 1 -5.20 -17.56 7.31
CA MET A 1 -5.70 -16.18 7.54
C MET A 1 -6.51 -15.78 6.32
N SER A 2 -7.73 -15.28 6.50
CA SER A 2 -8.52 -14.74 5.39
C SER A 2 -8.03 -13.31 5.11
N THR A 3 -7.61 -13.03 3.87
CA THR A 3 -7.25 -11.68 3.44
C THR A 3 -8.52 -10.82 3.31
N SER A 4 -8.39 -9.50 3.49
CA SER A 4 -9.55 -8.61 3.37
C SER A 4 -10.15 -8.65 1.95
N VAL A 5 -11.44 -8.34 1.80
CA VAL A 5 -12.09 -8.19 0.47
C VAL A 5 -11.28 -7.23 -0.41
N LYS A 6 -10.92 -6.08 0.15
CA LYS A 6 -10.12 -5.05 -0.51
C LYS A 6 -8.77 -5.55 -1.02
N HIS A 7 -8.09 -6.39 -0.23
CA HIS A 7 -6.84 -7.02 -0.65
C HIS A 7 -7.06 -7.88 -1.89
N ARG A 8 -8.06 -8.78 -1.83
CA ARG A 8 -8.38 -9.69 -2.94
C ARG A 8 -8.74 -8.93 -4.22
N GLU A 9 -9.53 -7.86 -4.11
CA GLU A 9 -9.89 -7.00 -5.24
C GLU A 9 -8.68 -6.24 -5.81
N PHE A 10 -7.76 -5.81 -4.95
CA PHE A 10 -6.57 -5.10 -5.41
C PHE A 10 -5.60 -6.00 -6.17
N VAL A 11 -5.34 -7.22 -5.65
CA VAL A 11 -4.38 -8.16 -6.25
C VAL A 11 -4.95 -8.99 -7.40
N ALA A 12 -6.26 -8.92 -7.67
CA ALA A 12 -6.89 -9.68 -8.75
C ALA A 12 -6.66 -9.09 -10.15
N GLU A 13 -6.21 -7.84 -10.25
CA GLU A 13 -6.02 -7.14 -11.52
C GLU A 13 -4.87 -6.12 -11.47
N PRO A 14 -4.31 -5.71 -12.63
CA PRO A 14 -3.34 -4.61 -12.68
C PRO A 14 -3.90 -3.34 -12.04
N MET A 15 -3.10 -2.65 -11.22
CA MET A 15 -3.61 -1.53 -10.42
C MET A 15 -4.01 -0.29 -11.23
N GLY A 16 -3.46 -0.10 -12.44
CA GLY A 16 -3.77 1.05 -13.29
C GLY A 16 -3.72 2.38 -12.53
N GLU A 17 -4.79 3.17 -12.67
CA GLU A 17 -4.97 4.50 -12.05
C GLU A 17 -5.73 4.46 -10.71
N LYS A 18 -5.80 3.28 -10.04
CA LYS A 18 -6.46 3.14 -8.74
C LYS A 18 -5.90 4.14 -7.73
N LEU A 19 -6.80 4.72 -6.92
CA LEU A 19 -6.41 5.60 -5.83
C LEU A 19 -5.58 4.84 -4.78
N VAL A 20 -4.79 5.57 -4.00
CA VAL A 20 -4.03 5.00 -2.88
C VAL A 20 -4.93 4.30 -1.86
N THR A 21 -6.15 4.81 -1.71
CA THR A 21 -7.21 4.24 -0.89
C THR A 21 -7.76 2.92 -1.44
N ALA A 22 -7.33 2.41 -2.58
CA ALA A 22 -7.68 1.05 -3.03
C ALA A 22 -6.79 -0.01 -2.36
N ILE A 23 -5.62 0.35 -1.83
CA ILE A 23 -4.68 -0.61 -1.23
C ILE A 23 -5.21 -1.07 0.12
N ALA A 24 -5.11 -2.38 0.39
CA ALA A 24 -5.49 -2.91 1.70
C ALA A 24 -4.65 -2.29 2.82
N GLY A 25 -5.25 -1.99 3.96
CA GLY A 25 -4.57 -1.28 5.06
C GLY A 25 -4.70 0.25 4.99
N ILE A 26 -4.93 0.83 3.81
CA ILE A 26 -5.12 2.28 3.64
C ILE A 26 -6.61 2.63 3.61
N GLY A 27 -7.14 3.21 4.69
CA GLY A 27 -8.48 3.80 4.74
C GLY A 27 -8.48 5.30 4.38
N GLU A 28 -9.63 5.96 4.44
CA GLU A 28 -9.77 7.40 4.10
C GLU A 28 -8.81 8.30 4.89
N THR A 29 -8.66 8.06 6.20
CA THR A 29 -7.77 8.85 7.06
C THR A 29 -6.30 8.78 6.63
N TYR A 30 -5.81 7.57 6.32
CA TYR A 30 -4.42 7.39 5.87
C TYR A 30 -4.25 7.80 4.41
N GLY A 31 -5.27 7.56 3.57
CA GLY A 31 -5.31 7.97 2.18
C GLY A 31 -5.18 9.48 2.03
N LYS A 32 -5.95 10.25 2.82
CA LYS A 32 -5.84 11.72 2.79
C LYS A 32 -4.44 12.21 3.17
N LYS A 33 -3.82 11.63 4.19
CA LYS A 33 -2.44 11.99 4.58
C LYS A 33 -1.43 11.65 3.48
N LEU A 34 -1.63 10.55 2.77
CA LEU A 34 -0.81 10.14 1.63
C LEU A 34 -1.01 11.11 0.45
N GLU A 35 -2.26 11.43 0.13
CA GLU A 35 -2.64 12.43 -0.90
C GLU A 35 -2.01 13.80 -0.62
N ASP A 36 -2.09 14.29 0.63
CA ASP A 36 -1.47 15.56 1.06
C ASP A 36 0.06 15.58 0.86
N LYS A 37 0.68 14.40 0.73
CA LYS A 37 2.12 14.20 0.49
C LYS A 37 2.44 13.82 -0.96
N GLY A 38 1.44 13.79 -1.85
CA GLY A 38 1.60 13.47 -3.26
C GLY A 38 1.50 11.98 -3.61
N TYR A 39 1.05 11.14 -2.69
CA TYR A 39 0.77 9.71 -2.90
C TYR A 39 -0.72 9.48 -3.13
N ASP A 40 -1.30 10.11 -4.15
CA ASP A 40 -2.73 10.03 -4.47
C ASP A 40 -3.11 8.72 -5.19
N LYS A 41 -2.18 8.18 -5.98
CA LYS A 41 -2.37 6.93 -6.73
C LYS A 41 -1.61 5.75 -6.13
N ALA A 42 -2.17 4.56 -6.31
CA ALA A 42 -1.58 3.31 -5.84
C ALA A 42 -0.18 3.07 -6.45
N TYR A 43 0.04 3.43 -7.72
CA TYR A 43 1.34 3.26 -8.37
C TYR A 43 2.42 4.18 -7.79
N VAL A 44 2.05 5.35 -7.25
CA VAL A 44 3.02 6.25 -6.60
C VAL A 44 3.51 5.63 -5.30
N LEU A 45 2.59 5.07 -4.50
CA LEU A 45 2.96 4.36 -3.28
C LEU A 45 3.74 3.07 -3.58
N LEU A 46 3.39 2.35 -4.64
CA LEU A 46 4.18 1.22 -5.13
C LEU A 46 5.61 1.68 -5.49
N GLY A 47 5.77 2.82 -6.14
CA GLY A 47 7.09 3.39 -6.46
C GLY A 47 7.97 3.52 -5.23
N GLN A 48 7.42 4.02 -4.13
CA GLN A 48 8.13 4.09 -2.84
C GLN A 48 8.49 2.70 -2.29
N PHE A 49 7.57 1.74 -2.35
CA PHE A 49 7.85 0.36 -1.95
C PHE A 49 9.01 -0.27 -2.77
N LEU A 50 9.09 0.05 -4.06
CA LEU A 50 10.16 -0.40 -4.94
C LEU A 50 11.51 0.28 -4.65
N LEU A 51 11.51 1.57 -4.30
CA LEU A 51 12.73 2.28 -3.85
C LEU A 51 13.34 1.64 -2.60
N LEU A 52 12.48 1.13 -1.71
CA LEU A 52 12.87 0.34 -0.53
C LEU A 52 13.13 -1.14 -0.87
N LYS A 53 13.33 -1.48 -2.14
CA LYS A 53 13.65 -2.84 -2.62
C LYS A 53 12.64 -3.91 -2.18
N LYS A 54 11.37 -3.53 -2.05
CA LYS A 54 10.30 -4.39 -1.55
C LYS A 54 10.51 -4.89 -0.11
N ASP A 55 11.36 -4.22 0.68
CA ASP A 55 11.56 -4.53 2.09
C ASP A 55 10.33 -4.12 2.89
N GLU A 56 9.58 -5.11 3.38
CA GLU A 56 8.33 -4.88 4.10
C GLU A 56 8.54 -4.17 5.44
N GLU A 57 9.64 -4.45 6.15
CA GLU A 57 9.90 -3.84 7.45
C GLU A 57 10.24 -2.36 7.29
N LEU A 58 11.18 -2.05 6.38
CA LEU A 58 11.55 -0.67 6.07
C LEU A 58 10.37 0.13 5.52
N PHE A 59 9.51 -0.48 4.70
CA PHE A 59 8.34 0.20 4.16
C PHE A 59 7.27 0.46 5.23
N VAL A 60 7.06 -0.46 6.16
CA VAL A 60 6.13 -0.25 7.29
C VAL A 60 6.64 0.84 8.22
N ASP A 61 7.94 0.85 8.50
CA ASP A 61 8.57 1.90 9.31
C ASP A 61 8.48 3.26 8.61
N TRP A 62 8.76 3.32 7.30
CA TRP A 62 8.59 4.52 6.51
C TRP A 62 7.14 5.03 6.53
N LEU A 63 6.13 4.17 6.33
CA LEU A 63 4.71 4.57 6.42
C LEU A 63 4.36 5.11 7.81
N LYS A 64 4.95 4.54 8.86
CA LYS A 64 4.72 4.98 10.24
C LYS A 64 5.31 6.36 10.46
N GLU A 65 6.52 6.62 10.00
CA GLU A 65 7.15 7.95 10.08
C GLU A 65 6.40 8.98 9.23
N GLU A 66 5.99 8.58 8.02
CA GLU A 66 5.43 9.50 7.04
C GLU A 66 4.00 9.92 7.41
N ILE A 67 3.12 8.98 7.78
CA ILE A 67 1.69 9.25 8.00
C ILE A 67 1.16 8.80 9.37
N GLY A 68 2.00 8.22 10.23
CA GLY A 68 1.60 7.72 11.55
C GLY A 68 0.69 6.50 11.47
N ILE A 69 0.89 5.61 10.48
CA ILE A 69 0.07 4.41 10.34
C ILE A 69 0.29 3.43 11.49
N GLY A 70 -0.78 2.73 11.90
CA GLY A 70 -0.66 1.62 12.84
C GLY A 70 0.01 0.39 12.21
N ALA A 71 0.76 -0.38 13.00
CA ALA A 71 1.55 -1.52 12.52
C ALA A 71 0.74 -2.56 11.71
N ASN A 72 -0.49 -2.87 12.13
CA ASN A 72 -1.34 -3.83 11.42
C ASN A 72 -1.78 -3.31 10.03
N HIS A 73 -2.05 -2.02 9.93
CA HIS A 73 -2.42 -1.37 8.67
C HIS A 73 -1.22 -1.26 7.73
N GLY A 74 -0.04 -0.90 8.27
CA GLY A 74 1.21 -0.91 7.53
C GLY A 74 1.53 -2.29 6.95
N LYS A 75 1.51 -3.34 7.78
CA LYS A 75 1.73 -4.72 7.34
C LYS A 75 0.74 -5.18 6.27
N SER A 76 -0.54 -4.80 6.41
CA SER A 76 -1.56 -5.11 5.40
C SER A 76 -1.26 -4.41 4.06
N THR A 77 -0.75 -3.18 4.11
CA THR A 77 -0.36 -2.40 2.92
C THR A 77 0.84 -3.03 2.24
N ALA A 78 1.89 -3.35 2.99
CA ALA A 78 3.09 -4.01 2.50
C ALA A 78 2.77 -5.37 1.86
N ALA A 79 2.00 -6.21 2.55
CA ALA A 79 1.60 -7.53 2.05
C ALA A 79 0.77 -7.44 0.75
N CYS A 80 -0.13 -6.44 0.65
CA CYS A 80 -0.94 -6.21 -0.54
C CYS A 80 -0.08 -5.79 -1.74
N LEU A 81 0.86 -4.87 -1.53
CA LEU A 81 1.80 -4.45 -2.58
C LEU A 81 2.76 -5.57 -2.99
N ARG A 82 3.30 -6.33 -2.02
CA ARG A 82 4.16 -7.50 -2.29
C ARG A 82 3.42 -8.50 -3.18
N GLU A 83 2.24 -8.95 -2.77
CA GLU A 83 1.47 -9.94 -3.53
C GLU A 83 1.06 -9.44 -4.91
N TRP A 84 0.73 -8.15 -5.04
CA TRP A 84 0.49 -7.55 -6.36
C TRP A 84 1.76 -7.61 -7.23
N THR A 85 2.94 -7.27 -6.66
CA THR A 85 4.19 -7.34 -7.43
C THR A 85 4.60 -8.76 -7.79
N GLU A 86 4.22 -9.78 -7.01
CA GLU A 86 4.48 -11.19 -7.36
C GLU A 86 3.63 -11.66 -8.55
N GLN A 87 2.49 -11.02 -8.80
CA GLN A 87 1.55 -11.41 -9.86
C GLN A 87 1.76 -10.64 -11.17
N PHE A 88 2.14 -9.35 -11.10
CA PHE A 88 2.10 -8.45 -12.26
C PHE A 88 3.45 -7.79 -12.60
N MET A 89 4.54 -8.12 -11.91
CA MET A 89 5.87 -7.53 -12.14
C MET A 89 6.98 -8.57 -12.13
#